data_AF-A0A089HK51-F1
#
_entry.id   AF-A0A089HK51-F1
#
_cell.length_a   1.000
_cell.length_b   1.000
_cell.length_c   1.000
_cell.angle_alpha   90.00
_cell.angle_beta   90.00
_cell.angle_gamma   90.00
#
_symmetry.space_group_name_H-M   'P 1'
#
loop_
_entity.id
_entity.type
_entity.pdbx_description
1 polymer ?
#
loop_
_entity_poly.entity_id
_entity_poly.type
_entity_poly.pdbx_seq_one_letter_code
_entity_poly.pdbx_strand_id
1 'polypeptide(L)'
;MENREVALTVSNMLMEIIDQQIPYHWVRTKEPFLHPYKDKVCYDYSGEVKLMTEDEFQAVIAGLGNRVCYSSDLEELLDTIYINQWYPTYESNCGKHWLSYKNLLEQRFNDWKCNNFELYDDDGNELNEALNLELDQQLYDFLEHMSGEIYVRKILRKWR
;
A
#
# COMPACT_ATOMS: atom_id res chain seq x y z
N MET A 1 8.63 -22.59 9.75
CA MET A 1 7.49 -21.69 10.00
C MET A 1 6.39 -22.15 9.08
N GLU A 2 5.21 -22.42 9.59
CA GLU A 2 4.13 -22.88 8.72
C GLU A 2 3.53 -21.68 7.99
N ASN A 3 3.25 -21.80 6.69
CA ASN A 3 2.66 -20.74 5.84
C ASN A 3 1.43 -20.07 6.52
N ARG A 4 0.69 -20.83 7.32
CA ARG A 4 -0.44 -20.35 8.13
C ARG A 4 -0.08 -19.30 9.19
N GLU A 5 1.10 -19.38 9.79
CA GLU A 5 1.54 -18.43 10.83
C GLU A 5 1.85 -17.06 10.22
N VAL A 6 2.46 -17.05 9.04
CA VAL A 6 2.76 -15.82 8.29
C VAL A 6 1.47 -15.18 7.78
N ALA A 7 0.56 -15.97 7.20
CA ALA A 7 -0.75 -15.46 6.78
C ALA A 7 -1.55 -14.81 7.92
N LEU A 8 -1.53 -15.41 9.12
CA LEU A 8 -2.14 -14.81 10.32
C LEU A 8 -1.44 -13.52 10.74
N THR A 9 -0.12 -13.48 10.67
CA THR A 9 0.69 -12.30 10.98
C THR A 9 0.35 -11.15 10.04
N VAL A 10 0.35 -11.39 8.72
CA VAL A 10 -0.04 -10.41 7.70
C VAL A 10 -1.49 -9.94 7.89
N SER A 11 -2.41 -10.86 8.19
CA SER A 11 -3.81 -10.51 8.50
C SER A 11 -3.92 -9.56 9.69
N ASN A 12 -3.21 -9.83 10.78
CA ASN A 12 -3.21 -8.97 11.97
C ASN A 12 -2.62 -7.59 11.67
N MET A 13 -1.49 -7.52 10.95
CA MET A 13 -0.91 -6.24 10.51
C MET A 13 -1.92 -5.42 9.70
N LEU A 14 -2.63 -6.06 8.76
CA LEU A 14 -3.63 -5.39 7.95
C LEU A 14 -4.81 -4.90 8.82
N MET A 15 -5.27 -5.70 9.78
CA MET A 15 -6.31 -5.27 10.72
C MET A 15 -5.89 -4.02 11.51
N GLU A 16 -4.64 -3.98 11.98
CA GLU A 16 -4.09 -2.83 12.70
C GLU A 16 -3.94 -1.59 11.82
N ILE A 17 -3.48 -1.75 10.57
CA ILE A 17 -3.43 -0.66 9.59
C ILE A 17 -4.84 -0.09 9.41
N ILE A 18 -5.83 -0.96 9.18
CA ILE A 18 -7.22 -0.53 9.04
C ILE A 18 -7.68 0.21 10.29
N ASP A 19 -7.36 -0.24 11.50
CA ASP A 19 -7.78 0.42 12.74
C ASP A 19 -7.12 1.79 12.95
N GLN A 20 -5.85 1.93 12.61
CA GLN A 20 -5.08 3.15 12.88
C GLN A 20 -5.28 4.21 11.81
N GLN A 21 -5.56 3.82 10.57
CA GLN A 21 -5.60 4.73 9.44
C GLN A 21 -7.03 5.17 9.10
N ILE A 22 -7.11 6.38 8.55
CA ILE A 22 -8.32 6.94 7.97
C ILE A 22 -8.20 6.74 6.45
N PRO A 23 -9.25 6.24 5.77
CA PRO A 23 -9.20 6.03 4.33
C PRO A 23 -9.29 7.35 3.55
N TYR A 24 -8.40 7.51 2.58
CA TYR A 24 -8.40 8.60 1.60
C TYR A 24 -8.47 8.03 0.19
N HIS A 25 -8.98 8.82 -0.76
CA HIS A 25 -8.88 8.53 -2.18
C HIS A 25 -7.92 9.51 -2.85
N TRP A 26 -7.18 9.03 -3.84
CA TRP A 26 -6.30 9.87 -4.64
C TRP A 26 -7.07 10.65 -5.69
N VAL A 27 -6.74 11.93 -5.83
CA VAL A 27 -7.32 12.87 -6.80
C VAL A 27 -6.21 13.42 -7.66
N ARG A 28 -6.38 13.26 -8.97
CA ARG A 28 -5.46 13.82 -9.95
C ARG A 28 -5.47 15.36 -9.88
N THR A 29 -4.29 15.95 -9.65
CA THR A 29 -4.06 17.38 -9.78
C THR A 29 -3.04 17.65 -10.89
N LYS A 30 -2.94 18.93 -11.28
CA LYS A 30 -1.95 19.42 -12.24
C LYS A 30 -1.40 20.74 -11.71
N GLU A 31 -0.28 20.67 -11.01
CA GLU A 31 0.29 21.80 -10.27
C GLU A 31 1.45 22.42 -11.05
N PRO A 32 1.34 23.68 -11.52
CA PRO A 32 2.43 24.31 -12.27
C PRO A 32 3.60 24.68 -11.35
N PHE A 33 4.84 24.45 -11.82
CA PHE A 33 6.06 24.93 -11.17
C PHE A 33 7.07 25.47 -12.20
N LEU A 34 7.95 26.37 -11.76
CA LEU A 34 9.01 26.92 -12.62
C LEU A 34 10.18 25.95 -12.68
N HIS A 35 10.62 25.59 -13.88
CA HIS A 35 11.77 24.71 -14.04
C HIS A 35 13.04 25.41 -13.52
N PRO A 36 13.83 24.79 -12.62
CA PRO A 36 14.96 25.46 -11.97
C PRO A 36 16.04 26.01 -12.93
N TYR A 37 16.14 25.42 -14.12
CA TYR A 37 17.17 25.72 -15.12
C TYR A 37 16.63 26.22 -16.47
N LYS A 38 15.33 26.47 -16.59
CA LYS A 38 14.69 26.88 -17.86
C LYS A 38 13.55 27.84 -17.57
N ASP A 39 13.38 28.88 -18.38
CA ASP A 39 12.20 29.76 -18.36
C ASP A 39 10.96 29.06 -18.94
N LYS A 40 10.66 27.85 -18.46
CA LYS A 40 9.53 27.03 -18.87
C LYS A 40 8.75 26.59 -17.63
N VAL A 41 7.42 26.62 -17.76
CA VAL A 41 6.51 26.06 -16.78
C VAL A 41 6.46 24.55 -16.96
N CYS A 42 6.78 23.82 -15.90
CA CYS A 42 6.57 22.39 -15.77
C CYS A 42 5.34 22.12 -14.90
N TYR A 43 4.89 20.88 -14.83
CA TYR A 43 3.70 20.50 -14.06
C TYR A 43 4.00 19.27 -13.23
N ASP A 44 3.59 19.28 -11.97
CA ASP A 44 3.55 18.12 -11.10
C ASP A 44 2.17 17.45 -11.21
N TYR A 45 2.18 16.13 -11.30
CA TYR A 45 1.01 15.26 -11.45
C TYR A 45 0.84 14.29 -10.28
N SER A 46 1.53 14.49 -9.17
CA SER A 46 1.43 13.62 -8.01
C SER A 46 0.05 13.61 -7.37
N GLY A 47 -0.80 14.56 -7.69
CA GLY A 47 -2.15 14.61 -7.13
C GLY A 47 -2.16 15.00 -5.66
N GLU A 48 -3.36 14.92 -5.10
CA GLU A 48 -3.63 15.07 -3.67
C GLU A 48 -4.50 13.91 -3.20
N VAL A 49 -4.56 13.67 -1.90
CA VAL A 49 -5.49 12.71 -1.34
C VAL A 49 -6.58 13.45 -0.56
N LYS A 50 -7.83 12.98 -0.70
CA LYS A 50 -8.99 13.54 0.01
C LYS A 50 -9.63 12.48 0.89
N LEU A 51 -10.19 12.94 2.00
CA LEU A 51 -10.88 12.07 2.94
C LEU A 51 -11.98 11.33 2.18
N MET A 52 -11.97 10.01 2.25
CA MET A 52 -12.92 9.17 1.54
C MET A 52 -14.26 9.16 2.28
N THR A 53 -15.35 9.35 1.54
CA THR A 53 -16.72 9.20 2.03
C THR A 53 -17.17 7.75 1.98
N GLU A 54 -18.24 7.40 2.72
CA GLU A 54 -18.81 6.06 2.65
C GLU A 54 -19.25 5.70 1.22
N ASP A 55 -19.92 6.62 0.52
CA ASP A 55 -20.39 6.40 -0.86
C ASP A 55 -19.23 6.16 -1.85
N GLU A 56 -18.14 6.92 -1.72
CA GLU A 56 -16.92 6.70 -2.52
C GLU A 56 -16.31 5.33 -2.23
N PHE A 57 -16.27 4.92 -0.96
CA PHE A 57 -15.75 3.60 -0.60
C PHE A 57 -16.65 2.47 -1.14
N GLN A 58 -17.97 2.62 -1.08
CA GLN A 58 -18.91 1.68 -1.70
C GLN A 58 -18.70 1.58 -3.22
N ALA A 59 -18.42 2.71 -3.88
CA ALA A 59 -18.09 2.72 -5.31
C ALA A 59 -16.77 2.00 -5.61
N VAL A 60 -15.76 2.11 -4.74
CA VAL A 60 -14.52 1.32 -4.85
C VAL A 60 -14.83 -0.17 -4.79
N ILE A 61 -15.57 -0.62 -3.76
CA ILE A 61 -15.91 -2.04 -3.58
C ILE A 61 -16.68 -2.59 -4.79
N ALA A 62 -17.66 -1.84 -5.30
CA ALA A 62 -18.43 -2.24 -6.48
C ALA A 62 -17.60 -2.31 -7.77
N GLY A 63 -16.44 -1.65 -7.79
CA GLY A 63 -15.53 -1.58 -8.93
C GLY A 63 -14.37 -2.58 -8.90
N LEU A 64 -14.19 -3.34 -7.82
CA LEU A 64 -13.10 -4.33 -7.70
C LEU A 64 -13.18 -5.43 -8.77
N GLY A 65 -12.03 -5.95 -9.18
CA GLY A 65 -11.89 -7.02 -10.17
C GLY A 65 -11.97 -6.55 -11.62
N ASN A 66 -12.16 -5.24 -11.86
CA ASN A 66 -12.24 -4.68 -13.21
C ASN A 66 -10.88 -4.28 -13.80
N ARG A 67 -9.82 -4.28 -12.98
CA ARG A 67 -8.48 -3.83 -13.38
C ARG A 67 -7.53 -5.02 -13.56
N VAL A 68 -7.04 -5.21 -14.79
CA VAL A 68 -6.20 -6.36 -15.19
C VAL A 68 -4.80 -6.35 -14.55
N CYS A 69 -4.38 -5.26 -13.93
CA CYS A 69 -3.05 -5.12 -13.33
C CYS A 69 -2.93 -5.69 -11.91
N TYR A 70 -4.03 -6.13 -11.29
CA TYR A 70 -4.03 -6.72 -9.94
C TYR A 70 -4.26 -8.22 -10.01
N SER A 71 -3.63 -8.97 -9.09
CA SER A 71 -3.80 -10.42 -8.97
C SER A 71 -5.10 -10.79 -8.26
N SER A 72 -5.64 -9.90 -7.41
CA SER A 72 -6.87 -10.12 -6.65
C SER A 72 -7.62 -8.84 -6.29
N ASP A 73 -8.89 -9.00 -5.91
CA ASP A 73 -9.72 -7.92 -5.38
C ASP A 73 -9.15 -7.33 -4.07
N LEU A 74 -8.47 -8.15 -3.25
CA LEU A 74 -7.84 -7.68 -2.02
C LEU A 74 -6.64 -6.79 -2.33
N GLU A 75 -5.79 -7.20 -3.28
CA GLU A 75 -4.67 -6.37 -3.71
C GLU A 75 -5.16 -5.03 -4.28
N GLU A 76 -6.15 -5.07 -5.18
CA GLU A 76 -6.75 -3.86 -5.78
C GLU A 76 -7.35 -2.93 -4.71
N LEU A 77 -8.06 -3.49 -3.73
CA LEU A 77 -8.64 -2.75 -2.62
C LEU A 77 -7.57 -2.00 -1.82
N LEU A 78 -6.52 -2.70 -1.40
CA LEU A 78 -5.48 -2.12 -0.54
C LEU A 78 -4.63 -1.09 -1.27
N ASP A 79 -4.47 -1.23 -2.58
CA ASP A 79 -3.74 -0.29 -3.42
C ASP A 79 -4.57 0.97 -3.76
N THR A 80 -5.90 0.87 -3.70
CA THR A 80 -6.81 1.98 -4.01
C THR A 80 -7.07 2.89 -2.81
N ILE A 81 -6.88 2.40 -1.58
CA ILE A 81 -7.12 3.18 -0.36
C ILE A 81 -5.82 3.82 0.11
N TYR A 82 -5.80 5.14 0.11
CA TYR A 82 -4.66 5.95 0.50
C TYR A 82 -4.76 6.40 1.96
N ILE A 83 -3.63 6.87 2.48
CA ILE A 83 -3.55 7.67 3.70
C ILE A 83 -3.02 9.07 3.38
N ASN A 84 -3.23 10.01 4.30
CA ASN A 84 -2.73 11.38 4.15
C ASN A 84 -1.23 11.51 4.48
N GLN A 85 -0.42 10.67 3.86
CA GLN A 85 1.05 10.69 3.97
C GLN A 85 1.66 10.35 2.61
N TRP A 86 2.83 10.91 2.35
CA TRP A 86 3.60 10.70 1.13
C TRP A 86 5.09 10.85 1.40
N TYR A 87 5.92 10.32 0.52
CA TYR A 87 7.36 10.56 0.50
C TYR A 87 7.79 11.17 -0.84
N PRO A 88 8.86 11.99 -0.85
CA PRO A 88 9.33 12.60 -2.08
C PRO A 88 9.90 11.54 -3.02
N THR A 89 9.68 11.71 -4.32
CA THR A 89 10.32 10.89 -5.36
C THR A 89 11.17 11.74 -6.29
N TYR A 90 11.99 11.05 -7.08
CA TYR A 90 12.74 11.65 -8.19
C TYR A 90 12.10 11.32 -9.55
N GLU A 91 10.84 10.87 -9.55
CA GLU A 91 10.11 10.60 -10.77
C GLU A 91 9.73 11.91 -11.47
N SER A 92 10.02 11.95 -12.78
CA SER A 92 9.79 13.14 -13.58
C SER A 92 8.32 13.56 -13.52
N ASN A 93 8.07 14.76 -12.98
CA ASN A 93 6.75 15.35 -12.81
C ASN A 93 5.81 14.64 -11.81
N CYS A 94 6.34 13.78 -10.94
CA CYS A 94 5.59 13.10 -9.88
C CYS A 94 6.35 13.18 -8.55
N GLY A 95 6.59 14.38 -8.02
CA GLY A 95 7.48 14.60 -6.88
C GLY A 95 7.01 13.97 -5.55
N LYS A 96 5.77 13.50 -5.45
CA LYS A 96 5.21 12.81 -4.28
C LYS A 96 4.68 11.43 -4.66
N HIS A 97 4.99 10.44 -3.83
CA HIS A 97 4.35 9.14 -3.83
C HIS A 97 3.45 9.02 -2.60
N TRP A 98 2.15 8.98 -2.81
CA TRP A 98 1.15 8.83 -1.75
C TRP A 98 1.10 7.39 -1.27
N LEU A 99 1.04 7.20 0.05
CA LEU A 99 1.03 5.86 0.64
C LEU A 99 -0.38 5.27 0.62
N SER A 100 -0.50 4.05 0.08
CA SER A 100 -1.68 3.20 0.16
C SER A 100 -1.64 2.27 1.37
N TYR A 101 -2.76 1.61 1.67
CA TYR A 101 -2.80 0.56 2.69
C TYR A 101 -1.89 -0.60 2.31
N LYS A 102 -1.75 -0.91 1.01
CA LYS A 102 -0.80 -1.90 0.50
C LYS A 102 0.64 -1.50 0.85
N ASN A 103 1.02 -0.24 0.60
CA ASN A 103 2.39 0.21 0.94
C ASN A 103 2.68 0.10 2.43
N LEU A 104 1.71 0.43 3.29
CA LEU A 104 1.89 0.28 4.74
C LEU A 104 2.02 -1.19 5.16
N LEU A 105 1.28 -2.10 4.51
CA LEU A 105 1.37 -3.52 4.80
C LEU A 105 2.74 -4.07 4.42
N GLU A 106 3.22 -3.73 3.22
CA GLU A 106 4.56 -4.12 2.74
C GLU A 106 5.66 -3.57 3.65
N GLN A 107 5.56 -2.30 4.07
CA GLN A 107 6.51 -1.70 5.01
C GLN A 107 6.53 -2.43 6.36
N ARG A 108 5.36 -2.65 6.98
CA ARG A 108 5.27 -3.38 8.25
C ARG A 108 5.74 -4.82 8.15
N PHE A 109 5.46 -5.47 7.02
CA PHE A 109 5.92 -6.83 6.79
C PHE A 109 7.44 -6.88 6.67
N ASN A 110 8.04 -5.95 5.93
CA ASN A 110 9.50 -5.83 5.84
C ASN A 110 10.15 -5.55 7.19
N ASP A 111 9.59 -4.63 7.99
CA ASP A 111 10.08 -4.37 9.34
C ASP A 111 9.97 -5.62 10.22
N TRP A 112 8.87 -6.36 10.12
CA TRP A 112 8.70 -7.61 10.85
C TRP A 112 9.71 -8.68 10.40
N LYS A 113 9.95 -8.83 9.10
CA LYS A 113 10.97 -9.75 8.57
C LYS A 113 12.33 -9.45 9.19
N CYS A 114 12.78 -8.20 9.13
CA CYS A 114 14.07 -7.78 9.68
C CYS A 114 14.17 -7.96 11.20
N ASN A 115 13.06 -7.81 11.93
CA ASN A 115 13.04 -7.97 13.38
C ASN A 115 12.96 -9.44 13.86
N ASN A 116 12.58 -10.38 12.99
CA ASN A 116 12.33 -11.77 13.37
C ASN A 116 13.27 -12.77 12.69
N PHE A 117 13.99 -12.35 11.64
CA PHE A 117 14.93 -13.19 10.90
C PHE A 117 16.25 -12.46 10.67
N GLU A 118 17.36 -13.20 10.75
CA GLU A 118 18.69 -12.72 10.39
C GLU A 118 18.82 -12.69 8.85
N LEU A 119 18.20 -11.71 8.22
CA LEU A 119 18.22 -11.55 6.76
C LEU A 119 19.43 -10.74 6.26
N TYR A 120 19.93 -9.83 7.09
CA TYR A 120 21.03 -8.92 6.79
C TYR A 120 22.03 -8.92 7.94
N ASP A 121 23.31 -8.71 7.64
CA ASP A 121 24.33 -8.43 8.64
C ASP A 121 24.32 -6.96 9.08
N ASP A 122 25.18 -6.61 10.05
CA ASP A 122 25.31 -5.24 10.58
C ASP A 122 25.77 -4.23 9.51
N ASP A 123 26.39 -4.69 8.42
CA ASP A 123 26.84 -3.88 7.28
C ASP A 123 25.77 -3.78 6.18
N GLY A 124 24.60 -4.42 6.37
CA GLY A 124 23.49 -4.43 5.43
C GLY A 124 23.63 -5.41 4.26
N ASN A 125 24.57 -6.34 4.32
CA ASN A 125 24.70 -7.40 3.31
C ASN A 125 23.68 -8.51 3.56
N GLU A 126 23.08 -9.02 2.50
CA GLU A 126 22.13 -10.14 2.58
C GLU A 126 22.81 -11.42 3.06
N LEU A 127 22.34 -11.95 4.18
CA LEU A 127 22.77 -13.23 4.76
C LEU A 127 21.95 -14.40 4.23
N ASN A 128 20.65 -14.17 3.97
CA ASN A 128 19.72 -15.23 3.54
C ASN A 128 18.67 -14.73 2.54
N GLU A 129 19.13 -14.49 1.31
CA GLU A 129 18.29 -14.09 0.17
C GLU A 129 17.13 -15.07 -0.07
N ALA A 130 17.39 -16.38 0.03
CA ALA A 130 16.38 -17.40 -0.22
C ALA A 130 15.20 -17.33 0.76
N LEU A 131 15.47 -17.12 2.05
CA LEU A 131 14.42 -16.92 3.06
C LEU A 131 13.68 -15.60 2.83
N ASN A 132 14.38 -14.54 2.46
CA ASN A 132 13.74 -13.24 2.16
C ASN A 132 12.73 -13.37 1.01
N LEU A 133 13.13 -14.04 -0.08
CA LEU A 133 12.27 -14.34 -1.22
C LEU A 133 11.09 -15.26 -0.86
N GLU A 134 11.31 -16.27 -0.01
CA GLU A 134 10.23 -17.16 0.47
C GLU A 134 9.17 -16.36 1.25
N LEU A 135 9.60 -15.45 2.13
CA LEU A 135 8.69 -14.62 2.92
C LEU A 135 7.93 -13.62 2.04
N ASP A 136 8.57 -13.04 1.04
CA ASP A 136 7.92 -12.16 0.06
C ASP A 136 6.87 -12.92 -0.75
N GLN A 137 7.18 -14.15 -1.19
CA GLN A 137 6.21 -15.00 -1.86
C GLN A 137 5.00 -15.30 -0.96
N GLN A 138 5.19 -15.51 0.35
CA GLN A 138 4.08 -15.73 1.27
C GLN A 138 3.18 -14.49 1.43
N LEU A 139 3.74 -13.27 1.39
CA LEU A 139 2.93 -12.05 1.36
C LEU A 139 2.13 -11.96 0.06
N TYR A 140 2.73 -12.25 -1.09
CA TYR A 140 2.04 -12.25 -2.37
C TYR A 140 0.94 -13.31 -2.44
N ASP A 141 1.21 -14.53 -1.99
CA ASP A 141 0.24 -15.60 -1.92
C ASP A 141 -0.96 -15.21 -1.03
N PHE A 142 -0.70 -14.53 0.09
CA PHE A 142 -1.75 -14.00 0.95
C PHE A 142 -2.60 -12.97 0.23
N LEU A 143 -1.98 -11.99 -0.43
CA LEU A 143 -2.71 -10.95 -1.18
C LEU A 143 -3.54 -11.54 -2.31
N GLU A 144 -3.02 -12.52 -3.03
CA GLU A 144 -3.68 -13.16 -4.17
C GLU A 144 -4.88 -14.02 -3.75
N HIS A 145 -4.72 -14.85 -2.71
CA HIS A 145 -5.69 -15.90 -2.39
C HIS A 145 -6.62 -15.57 -1.22
N MET A 146 -6.32 -14.56 -0.40
CA MET A 146 -7.14 -14.25 0.77
C MET A 146 -8.37 -13.43 0.40
N SER A 147 -9.53 -13.84 0.94
CA SER A 147 -10.77 -13.06 0.79
C SER A 147 -10.67 -11.68 1.44
N GLY A 148 -11.03 -10.65 0.68
CA GLY A 148 -11.08 -9.27 1.13
C GLY A 148 -12.26 -8.94 2.06
N GLU A 149 -13.27 -9.81 2.16
CA GLU A 149 -14.57 -9.49 2.76
C GLU A 149 -14.47 -9.00 4.21
N ILE A 150 -13.63 -9.63 5.02
CA ILE A 150 -13.48 -9.25 6.43
C ILE A 150 -12.85 -7.86 6.58
N TYR A 151 -11.89 -7.52 5.72
CA TYR A 151 -11.22 -6.22 5.72
C TYR A 151 -12.16 -5.12 5.23
N VAL A 152 -12.91 -5.38 4.15
CA VAL A 152 -13.98 -4.48 3.67
C VAL A 152 -14.97 -4.15 4.78
N ARG A 153 -15.50 -5.18 5.46
CA ARG A 153 -16.44 -4.99 6.58
C ARG A 153 -15.84 -4.16 7.71
N LYS A 154 -14.53 -4.28 7.97
CA LYS A 154 -13.85 -3.52 9.01
C LYS A 154 -13.63 -2.06 8.60
N ILE A 155 -13.23 -1.81 7.35
CA ILE A 155 -13.08 -0.45 6.82
C ILE A 155 -14.43 0.26 6.81
N LEU A 156 -15.52 -0.41 6.41
CA LEU A 156 -16.89 0.14 6.47
C LEU A 156 -17.31 0.63 7.86
N ARG A 157 -16.75 0.05 8.94
CA ARG A 157 -17.06 0.51 10.31
C ARG A 157 -16.46 1.87 10.65
N LYS A 158 -15.61 2.44 9.80
CA LYS A 158 -15.02 3.78 10.00
C LYS A 158 -16.03 4.91 9.83
N TRP A 159 -17.16 4.66 9.16
CA TRP A 159 -18.23 5.63 8.96
C TRP A 159 -19.49 5.35 9.80
N ARG A 160 -19.42 4.39 10.74
CA ARG A 160 -20.51 4.03 11.66
C ARG A 160 -20.23 4.55 13.06
#